data_AF-A0A3A3D8P3-F1
#
_entry.id   AF-A0A3A3D8P3-F1
#
_cell.length_a   1.000
_cell.length_b   1.000
_cell.length_c   1.000
_cell.angle_alpha   90.00
_cell.angle_beta   90.00
_cell.angle_gamma   90.00
#
_symmetry.space_group_name_H-M   'P 1'
#
loop_
_entity.id
_entity.type
_entity.pdbx_description
1 polymer ?
#
loop_
_entity_poly.entity_id
_entity_poly.type
_entity_poly.pdbx_seq_one_letter_code
_entity_poly.pdbx_strand_id
1 'polypeptide(L)'
;MALEQDIADLIKSANQLTDTVDGKVQDITAHLNQKKQEIDTKLTAKEQAVDAKIASFQKALPLGPNMLSDTKHFAHINAGQPEGTAVDVLQSHAAPWSCFYYAGTEGTSTLTKLNPSMLAQHGLLPNDEFKTRALGGYRSESNTYYGSDFKVIVLDVEITKGMTSDPDNGHLFVFNQGCPTYTGWNRGEFLTQASCWINVLESTGSLYFVPSYNRSAYIKVDGSDLNKGWQYKRAVQTGWGGCHQPRFIGLGKMKVAIALPYVGMGDHGDNMIWADSVGHPYSHVGPTVAEGV
;
A
#
# COMPACT_ATOMS: atom_id res chain seq x y z
N MET A 1 9.08 -29.44 -91.10
CA MET A 1 7.65 -29.33 -90.79
C MET A 1 7.24 -30.06 -89.51
N ALA A 2 7.35 -31.39 -89.37
CA ALA A 2 6.95 -32.08 -88.11
C ALA A 2 7.77 -31.64 -86.88
N LEU A 3 9.11 -31.60 -87.00
CA LEU A 3 10.02 -31.22 -85.91
C LEU A 3 9.86 -29.76 -85.44
N GLU A 4 9.55 -28.85 -86.37
CA GLU A 4 9.32 -27.43 -86.06
C GLU A 4 8.02 -27.22 -85.29
N GLN A 5 7.02 -28.04 -85.58
CA GLN A 5 5.74 -28.03 -84.88
C GLN A 5 5.87 -28.60 -83.46
N ASP A 6 6.63 -29.69 -83.30
CA ASP A 6 6.95 -30.26 -81.98
C ASP A 6 7.72 -29.25 -81.09
N ILE A 7 8.69 -28.51 -81.66
CA ILE A 7 9.42 -27.46 -80.95
C ILE A 7 8.49 -26.32 -80.52
N ALA A 8 7.57 -25.90 -81.39
CA ALA A 8 6.60 -24.85 -81.06
C ALA A 8 5.63 -25.27 -79.94
N ASP A 9 5.15 -26.51 -79.97
CA ASP A 9 4.28 -27.07 -78.94
C ASP A 9 5.01 -27.23 -77.59
N LEU A 10 6.30 -27.55 -77.62
CA LEU A 10 7.14 -27.67 -76.42
C LEU A 10 7.41 -26.30 -75.79
N ILE A 11 7.69 -25.27 -76.59
CA ILE A 11 7.82 -23.87 -76.12
C ILE A 11 6.52 -23.39 -75.50
N LYS A 12 5.37 -23.68 -76.14
CA LYS A 12 4.05 -23.32 -75.62
C LYS A 12 3.78 -23.98 -74.27
N SER A 13 4.08 -25.28 -74.16
CA SER A 13 3.89 -26.04 -72.92
C SER A 13 4.83 -25.54 -71.81
N ALA A 14 6.07 -25.18 -72.14
CA ALA A 14 7.02 -24.60 -71.20
C ALA A 14 6.56 -23.24 -70.66
N ASN A 15 6.06 -22.36 -71.53
CA ASN A 15 5.50 -21.06 -71.11
C ASN A 15 4.28 -21.23 -70.19
N GLN A 16 3.37 -22.16 -70.53
CA GLN A 16 2.22 -22.47 -69.68
C GLN A 16 2.63 -23.01 -68.31
N LEU A 17 3.70 -23.82 -68.26
CA LEU A 17 4.23 -24.32 -67.00
C LEU A 17 4.83 -23.18 -66.16
N THR A 18 5.61 -22.28 -66.77
CA THR A 18 6.16 -21.09 -66.11
C THR A 18 5.05 -20.22 -65.52
N ASP A 19 4.02 -19.89 -66.30
CA ASP A 19 2.88 -19.09 -65.84
C ASP A 19 2.16 -19.77 -64.66
N THR A 20 2.01 -21.11 -64.72
CA THR A 20 1.39 -21.90 -63.65
C THR A 20 2.24 -21.90 -62.38
N VAL A 21 3.56 -22.03 -62.50
CA VAL A 21 4.48 -22.02 -61.37
C VAL A 21 4.52 -20.64 -60.73
N ASP A 22 4.62 -19.59 -61.52
CA ASP A 22 4.62 -18.20 -61.03
C ASP A 22 3.32 -17.86 -60.32
N GLY A 23 2.18 -18.26 -60.87
CA GLY A 23 0.88 -18.12 -60.21
C GLY A 23 0.82 -18.85 -58.87
N LYS A 24 1.30 -20.11 -58.82
CA LYS A 24 1.37 -20.86 -57.55
C LYS A 24 2.31 -20.23 -56.53
N VAL A 25 3.44 -19.67 -56.96
CA VAL A 25 4.38 -18.95 -56.08
C VAL A 25 3.74 -17.70 -55.49
N GLN A 26 2.99 -16.94 -56.30
CA GLN A 26 2.23 -15.78 -55.84
C GLN A 26 1.15 -16.18 -54.83
N ASP A 27 0.38 -17.22 -55.13
CA ASP A 27 -0.66 -17.74 -54.23
C ASP A 27 -0.08 -18.20 -52.88
N ILE A 28 1.04 -18.96 -52.92
CA ILE A 28 1.74 -19.39 -51.71
C ILE A 28 2.23 -18.18 -50.90
N THR A 29 2.82 -17.19 -51.56
CA THR A 29 3.32 -15.97 -50.91
C THR A 29 2.18 -15.18 -50.27
N ALA A 30 1.06 -15.03 -50.97
CA ALA A 30 -0.14 -14.36 -50.46
C ALA A 30 -0.71 -15.10 -49.23
N HIS A 31 -0.82 -16.42 -49.31
CA HIS A 31 -1.29 -17.25 -48.20
C HIS A 31 -0.35 -17.15 -46.99
N LEU A 32 0.96 -17.15 -47.22
CA LEU A 32 1.96 -17.06 -46.16
C LEU A 32 1.91 -15.69 -45.46
N ASN A 33 1.75 -14.60 -46.22
CA ASN A 33 1.59 -13.26 -45.67
C ASN A 33 0.29 -13.11 -44.88
N GLN A 34 -0.82 -13.67 -45.38
CA GLN A 34 -2.09 -13.71 -44.65
C GLN A 34 -1.94 -14.48 -43.33
N LYS A 35 -1.32 -15.67 -43.37
CA LYS A 35 -1.11 -16.49 -42.17
C LYS A 35 -0.18 -15.81 -41.17
N LYS A 36 0.85 -15.10 -41.63
CA LYS A 36 1.71 -14.30 -40.78
C LYS A 36 0.92 -13.22 -40.05
N GLN A 37 0.09 -12.45 -40.76
CA GLN A 37 -0.77 -11.42 -40.14
C GLN A 37 -1.77 -12.01 -39.14
N GLU A 38 -2.38 -13.17 -39.46
CA GLU A 38 -3.27 -13.87 -38.53
C GLU A 38 -2.54 -14.30 -37.24
N ILE A 39 -1.29 -14.79 -37.36
CA ILE A 39 -0.47 -15.20 -36.23
C ILE A 39 -0.07 -13.99 -35.39
N ASP A 40 0.43 -12.92 -36.02
CA ASP A 40 0.85 -11.69 -35.32
C ASP A 40 -0.33 -11.11 -34.53
N THR A 41 -1.52 -11.05 -35.13
CA THR A 41 -2.74 -10.58 -34.46
C THR A 41 -3.11 -11.44 -33.25
N LYS A 42 -3.03 -12.78 -33.39
CA LYS A 42 -3.32 -13.71 -32.29
C LYS A 42 -2.29 -13.61 -31.17
N LEU A 43 -1.02 -13.37 -31.51
CA LEU A 43 0.06 -13.24 -30.54
C LEU A 43 -0.15 -11.98 -29.69
N THR A 44 -0.36 -10.82 -30.33
CA THR A 44 -0.64 -9.56 -29.62
C THR A 44 -1.87 -9.66 -28.73
N ALA A 45 -2.95 -10.29 -29.20
CA ALA A 45 -4.15 -10.50 -28.39
C ALA A 45 -3.87 -11.40 -27.16
N LYS A 46 -3.03 -12.41 -27.30
CA LYS A 46 -2.62 -13.27 -26.18
C LYS A 46 -1.73 -12.53 -25.18
N GLU A 47 -0.78 -11.73 -25.66
CA GLU A 47 0.08 -10.91 -24.80
C GLU A 47 -0.77 -9.96 -23.94
N GLN A 48 -1.70 -9.23 -24.56
CA GLN A 48 -2.63 -8.36 -23.83
C GLN A 48 -3.50 -9.11 -22.80
N ALA A 49 -3.97 -10.32 -23.16
CA ALA A 49 -4.75 -11.15 -22.23
C ALA A 49 -3.92 -11.67 -21.05
N VAL A 50 -2.64 -12.00 -21.28
CA VAL A 50 -1.70 -12.39 -20.23
C VAL A 50 -1.41 -11.21 -19.30
N ASP A 51 -1.12 -10.03 -19.86
CA ASP A 51 -0.89 -8.81 -19.08
C ASP A 51 -2.09 -8.44 -18.22
N ALA A 52 -3.31 -8.54 -18.77
CA ALA A 52 -4.55 -8.33 -18.03
C ALA A 52 -4.71 -9.35 -16.89
N LYS A 53 -4.34 -10.62 -17.11
CA LYS A 53 -4.34 -11.65 -16.07
C LYS A 53 -3.31 -11.38 -14.99
N ILE A 54 -2.09 -10.97 -15.35
CA ILE A 54 -1.04 -10.61 -14.41
C ILE A 54 -1.49 -9.42 -13.55
N ALA A 55 -2.04 -8.37 -14.16
CA ALA A 55 -2.61 -7.23 -13.43
C ALA A 55 -3.75 -7.66 -12.49
N SER A 56 -4.60 -8.60 -12.92
CA SER A 56 -5.65 -9.17 -12.07
C SER A 56 -5.08 -9.98 -10.91
N PHE A 57 -4.03 -10.77 -11.12
CA PHE A 57 -3.35 -11.53 -10.07
C PHE A 57 -2.62 -10.61 -9.09
N GLN A 58 -2.03 -9.52 -9.56
CA GLN A 58 -1.41 -8.50 -8.70
C GLN A 58 -2.42 -7.83 -7.76
N LYS A 59 -3.66 -7.61 -8.22
CA LYS A 59 -4.78 -7.15 -7.36
C LYS A 59 -5.22 -8.21 -6.34
N ALA A 60 -4.91 -9.47 -6.58
CA ALA A 60 -5.30 -10.61 -5.75
C ALA A 60 -4.12 -11.19 -4.95
N LEU A 61 -2.97 -10.50 -4.89
CA LEU A 61 -1.82 -10.96 -4.12
C LEU A 61 -2.25 -11.19 -2.66
N PRO A 62 -1.78 -12.29 -2.04
CA PRO A 62 -2.19 -12.66 -0.70
C PRO A 62 -1.86 -11.54 0.29
N LEU A 63 -2.79 -11.31 1.21
CA LEU A 63 -2.53 -10.54 2.42
C LEU A 63 -1.27 -11.10 3.08
N GLY A 64 -0.20 -10.31 3.09
CA GLY A 64 0.82 -10.52 4.10
C GLY A 64 0.14 -10.31 5.45
N PRO A 65 0.22 -11.26 6.41
CA PRO A 65 -0.35 -11.04 7.74
C PRO A 65 0.16 -9.70 8.29
N ASN A 66 -0.70 -8.97 8.99
CA ASN A 66 -0.22 -7.83 9.77
C ASN A 66 0.66 -8.37 10.91
N MET A 67 1.96 -8.40 10.68
CA MET A 67 2.96 -8.86 11.62
C MET A 67 3.35 -7.78 12.65
N LEU A 68 2.56 -6.71 12.77
CA LEU A 68 2.73 -5.70 13.81
C LEU A 68 1.86 -6.07 15.02
N SER A 69 2.49 -6.15 16.19
CA SER A 69 1.83 -6.54 17.43
C SER A 69 0.96 -5.41 17.99
N ASP A 70 -0.15 -5.71 18.66
CA ASP A 70 -1.04 -4.72 19.32
C ASP A 70 -1.56 -3.54 18.43
N THR A 71 -1.49 -3.68 17.10
CA THR A 71 -1.92 -2.61 16.18
C THR A 71 -3.42 -2.54 15.97
N LYS A 72 -4.17 -3.56 16.43
CA LYS A 72 -5.62 -3.66 16.29
C LYS A 72 -6.39 -2.91 17.38
N HIS A 73 -5.81 -2.65 18.56
CA HIS A 73 -6.56 -2.09 19.69
C HIS A 73 -5.83 -0.97 20.44
N PHE A 74 -4.55 -0.73 20.11
CA PHE A 74 -3.70 0.18 20.86
C PHE A 74 -3.77 -0.12 22.37
N ALA A 75 -3.79 -1.40 22.75
CA ALA A 75 -4.07 -1.83 24.12
C ALA A 75 -2.97 -1.37 25.07
N HIS A 76 -1.72 -1.32 24.59
CA HIS A 76 -0.56 -0.87 25.35
C HIS A 76 -0.29 0.63 25.24
N ILE A 77 -1.14 1.38 24.55
CA ILE A 77 -1.03 2.83 24.44
C ILE A 77 -2.00 3.49 25.41
N ASN A 78 -1.49 4.41 26.24
CA ASN A 78 -2.18 5.04 27.36
C ASN A 78 -2.84 4.01 28.30
N ALA A 79 -2.23 2.83 28.44
CA ALA A 79 -2.74 1.77 29.29
C ALA A 79 -2.85 2.27 30.75
N GLY A 80 -4.04 2.16 31.34
CA GLY A 80 -4.31 2.64 32.70
C GLY A 80 -4.64 4.13 32.81
N GLN A 81 -4.66 4.87 31.71
CA GLN A 81 -5.14 6.26 31.67
C GLN A 81 -6.59 6.31 31.17
N PRO A 82 -7.42 7.24 31.66
CA PRO A 82 -8.73 7.48 31.08
C PRO A 82 -8.65 7.85 29.59
N GLU A 83 -9.60 7.36 28.78
CA GLU A 83 -9.76 7.81 27.40
C GLU A 83 -9.95 9.33 27.39
N GLY A 84 -9.34 10.03 26.42
CA GLY A 84 -9.33 11.49 26.33
C GLY A 84 -8.23 12.18 27.13
N THR A 85 -7.45 11.45 27.94
CA THR A 85 -6.28 12.02 28.62
C THR A 85 -5.10 12.16 27.65
N ALA A 86 -4.57 13.37 27.54
CA ALA A 86 -3.32 13.65 26.83
C ALA A 86 -2.13 13.23 27.71
N VAL A 87 -1.28 12.36 27.17
CA VAL A 87 -0.11 11.81 27.86
C VAL A 87 1.12 12.10 27.01
N ASP A 88 2.27 12.37 27.62
CA ASP A 88 3.53 12.52 26.90
C ASP A 88 3.78 11.30 25.98
N VAL A 89 4.18 11.53 24.72
CA VAL A 89 4.32 10.44 23.75
C VAL A 89 5.38 9.41 24.18
N LEU A 90 6.40 9.82 24.94
CA LEU A 90 7.47 8.97 25.42
C LEU A 90 7.03 8.11 26.61
N GLN A 91 5.95 8.50 27.30
CA GLN A 91 5.39 7.80 28.46
C GLN A 91 4.10 7.05 28.17
N SER A 92 3.45 7.37 27.04
CA SER A 92 2.17 6.77 26.63
C SER A 92 2.27 5.34 26.13
N HIS A 93 3.47 4.77 26.01
CA HIS A 93 3.67 3.48 25.34
C HIS A 93 4.33 2.46 26.27
N ALA A 94 3.83 1.22 26.23
CA ALA A 94 4.57 0.05 26.69
C ALA A 94 5.00 -0.81 25.49
N ALA A 95 5.94 -1.74 25.73
CA ALA A 95 6.32 -2.74 24.74
C ALA A 95 5.06 -3.42 24.16
N PRO A 96 4.98 -3.65 22.83
CA PRO A 96 6.06 -3.63 21.83
C PRO A 96 6.33 -2.25 21.20
N TRP A 97 5.62 -1.21 21.61
CA TRP A 97 5.73 0.12 21.04
C TRP A 97 6.91 0.89 21.64
N SER A 98 7.58 1.67 20.80
CA SER A 98 8.61 2.60 21.23
C SER A 98 8.46 3.96 20.55
N CYS A 99 8.75 5.02 21.30
CA CYS A 99 8.73 6.40 20.85
C CYS A 99 9.98 7.10 21.37
N PHE A 100 10.61 7.91 20.53
CA PHE A 100 11.80 8.66 20.92
C PHE A 100 12.09 9.81 19.95
N TYR A 101 12.62 10.91 20.50
CA TYR A 101 13.29 11.93 19.72
C TYR A 101 14.67 11.45 19.31
N TYR A 102 15.03 11.63 18.05
CA TYR A 102 16.25 11.08 17.49
C TYR A 102 17.38 12.11 17.43
N ALA A 103 18.59 11.68 17.79
CA ALA A 103 19.85 12.38 17.53
C ALA A 103 19.87 13.89 17.89
N GLY A 104 19.43 14.24 19.10
CA GLY A 104 19.46 15.63 19.59
C GLY A 104 18.28 16.50 19.17
N THR A 105 17.29 15.91 18.49
CA THR A 105 15.98 16.56 18.26
C THR A 105 15.34 16.90 19.60
N GLU A 106 14.76 18.10 19.72
CA GLU A 106 13.99 18.53 20.89
C GLU A 106 12.60 19.01 20.46
N GLY A 107 11.63 18.82 21.34
CA GLY A 107 10.24 19.15 21.07
C GLY A 107 9.32 18.78 22.24
N THR A 108 8.02 18.99 22.04
CA THR A 108 6.98 18.50 22.94
C THR A 108 6.02 17.63 22.15
N SER A 109 5.51 16.57 22.77
CA SER A 109 4.57 15.69 22.08
C SER A 109 3.66 14.97 23.05
N THR A 110 2.38 14.90 22.70
CA THR A 110 1.39 14.18 23.47
C THR A 110 0.58 13.24 22.58
N LEU A 111 0.06 12.19 23.20
CA LEU A 111 -0.81 11.21 22.61
C LEU A 111 -2.09 11.13 23.44
N THR A 112 -3.23 11.26 22.76
CA THR A 112 -4.56 11.09 23.33
C THR A 112 -5.29 9.94 22.63
N LYS A 113 -5.71 8.92 23.39
CA LYS A 113 -6.59 7.85 22.89
C LYS A 113 -8.04 8.30 23.06
N LEU A 114 -8.85 8.18 22.02
CA LEU A 114 -10.24 8.63 22.00
C LEU A 114 -11.20 7.46 21.80
N ASN A 115 -12.34 7.56 22.48
CA ASN A 115 -13.51 6.71 22.24
C ASN A 115 -14.53 7.41 21.31
N PRO A 116 -15.55 6.69 20.81
CA PRO A 116 -16.52 7.24 19.87
C PRO A 116 -17.29 8.47 20.36
N SER A 117 -17.59 8.56 21.67
CA SER A 117 -18.28 9.73 22.23
C SER A 117 -17.47 11.02 22.20
N MET A 118 -16.14 10.92 22.10
CA MET A 118 -15.25 12.09 22.11
C MET A 118 -14.96 12.63 20.69
N LEU A 119 -15.35 11.93 19.63
CA LEU A 119 -14.96 12.33 18.28
C LEU A 119 -15.49 13.71 17.89
N ALA A 120 -16.72 14.04 18.27
CA ALA A 120 -17.36 15.31 17.94
C ALA A 120 -16.61 16.51 18.52
N GLN A 121 -16.26 16.46 19.81
CA GLN A 121 -15.53 17.53 20.49
C GLN A 121 -14.11 17.74 19.93
N HIS A 122 -13.55 16.74 19.24
CA HIS A 122 -12.24 16.82 18.59
C HIS A 122 -12.31 17.11 17.09
N GLY A 123 -13.49 17.33 16.51
CA GLY A 123 -13.65 17.55 15.05
C GLY A 123 -13.37 16.29 14.21
N LEU A 124 -13.54 15.11 14.81
CA LEU A 124 -13.17 13.81 14.26
C LEU A 124 -14.38 12.94 13.92
N LEU A 125 -15.57 13.53 13.74
CA LEU A 125 -16.73 12.78 13.25
C LEU A 125 -16.39 12.10 11.91
N PRO A 126 -16.65 10.78 11.77
CA PRO A 126 -16.43 10.09 10.51
C PRO A 126 -17.25 10.73 9.39
N ASN A 127 -16.60 10.99 8.26
CA ASN A 127 -17.27 11.39 7.02
C ASN A 127 -17.88 10.17 6.33
N ASP A 128 -18.65 10.39 5.27
CA ASP A 128 -19.40 9.31 4.62
C ASP A 128 -18.48 8.29 3.96
N GLU A 129 -17.35 8.72 3.41
CA GLU A 129 -16.35 7.80 2.86
C GLU A 129 -15.80 6.88 3.96
N PHE A 130 -15.43 7.45 5.12
CA PHE A 130 -14.88 6.65 6.21
C PHE A 130 -15.92 5.67 6.79
N LYS A 131 -17.18 6.11 6.93
CA LYS A 131 -18.28 5.23 7.36
C LYS A 131 -18.48 4.08 6.37
N THR A 132 -18.59 4.37 5.08
CA THR A 132 -18.91 3.37 4.07
C THR A 132 -17.79 2.36 3.83
N ARG A 133 -16.52 2.81 3.88
CA ARG A 133 -15.36 1.97 3.56
C ARG A 133 -14.77 1.22 4.76
N ALA A 134 -14.93 1.74 5.98
CA ALA A 134 -14.19 1.21 7.13
C ALA A 134 -15.03 0.87 8.35
N LEU A 135 -16.03 1.69 8.70
CA LEU A 135 -16.72 1.57 10.00
C LEU A 135 -18.09 0.90 9.91
N GLY A 136 -18.81 1.04 8.80
CA GLY A 136 -20.21 0.65 8.67
C GLY A 136 -21.16 1.62 9.37
N GLY A 137 -22.35 1.12 9.72
CA GLY A 137 -23.39 1.91 10.39
C GLY A 137 -23.07 2.17 11.86
N TYR A 138 -23.43 3.35 12.38
CA TYR A 138 -23.32 3.67 13.80
C TYR A 138 -24.49 3.08 14.59
N ARG A 139 -24.19 2.50 15.76
CA ARG A 139 -25.12 1.95 16.74
C ARG A 139 -25.17 2.86 17.95
N SER A 140 -26.24 3.65 18.06
CA SER A 140 -26.39 4.62 19.14
C SER A 140 -26.55 3.95 20.51
N GLU A 141 -27.16 2.76 20.55
CA GLU A 141 -27.41 2.01 21.77
C GLU A 141 -26.12 1.51 22.47
N SER A 142 -25.07 1.27 21.70
CA SER A 142 -23.78 0.80 22.21
C SER A 142 -22.65 1.82 22.03
N ASN A 143 -22.93 2.97 21.43
CA ASN A 143 -21.93 3.97 21.04
C ASN A 143 -20.76 3.37 20.24
N THR A 144 -21.07 2.50 19.28
CA THR A 144 -20.09 1.78 18.46
C THR A 144 -20.50 1.78 16.99
N TYR A 145 -19.59 1.33 16.11
CA TYR A 145 -19.89 1.10 14.70
C TYR A 145 -20.01 -0.42 14.42
N TYR A 146 -20.84 -0.81 13.45
CA TYR A 146 -21.03 -2.21 13.08
C TYR A 146 -19.72 -2.85 12.58
N GLY A 147 -19.25 -3.90 13.25
CA GLY A 147 -18.11 -4.71 12.78
C GLY A 147 -16.71 -4.13 13.06
N SER A 148 -16.57 -3.06 13.85
CA SER A 148 -15.27 -2.48 14.17
C SER A 148 -15.15 -1.97 15.62
N ASP A 149 -14.07 -2.35 16.31
CA ASP A 149 -13.61 -1.68 17.54
C ASP A 149 -12.85 -0.40 17.14
N PHE A 150 -13.63 0.62 16.81
CA PHE A 150 -13.10 1.90 16.33
C PHE A 150 -12.43 2.68 17.46
N LYS A 151 -11.10 2.80 17.38
CA LYS A 151 -10.31 3.70 18.23
C LYS A 151 -9.57 4.71 17.38
N VAL A 152 -9.40 5.89 17.95
CA VAL A 152 -8.63 6.98 17.36
C VAL A 152 -7.55 7.39 18.32
N ILE A 153 -6.36 7.61 17.79
CA ILE A 153 -5.28 8.29 18.50
C ILE A 153 -5.09 9.67 17.89
N VAL A 154 -4.97 10.68 18.73
CA VAL A 154 -4.55 12.04 18.36
C VAL A 154 -3.14 12.25 18.87
N LEU A 155 -2.24 12.58 17.95
CA LEU A 155 -0.88 13.01 18.24
C LEU A 155 -0.84 14.53 18.09
N ASP A 156 -0.43 15.23 19.14
CA ASP A 156 -0.12 16.67 19.10
C ASP A 156 1.39 16.82 19.29
N VAL A 157 2.10 17.19 18.24
CA VAL A 157 3.56 17.17 18.17
C VAL A 157 4.08 18.53 17.77
N GLU A 158 5.05 19.04 18.52
CA GLU A 158 5.85 20.19 18.16
C GLU A 158 7.34 19.81 18.22
N ILE A 159 8.06 20.07 17.13
CA ILE A 159 9.52 19.92 17.06
C ILE A 159 10.14 21.29 16.92
N THR A 160 10.90 21.71 17.93
CA THR A 160 11.48 23.06 18.03
C THR A 160 12.96 23.08 17.67
N LYS A 161 13.64 21.92 17.65
CA LYS A 161 15.05 21.79 17.29
C LYS A 161 15.29 20.52 16.48
N GLY A 162 16.07 20.65 15.40
CA GLY A 162 16.45 19.54 14.54
C GLY A 162 17.52 18.63 15.15
N MET A 163 17.97 17.66 14.37
CA MET A 163 19.04 16.76 14.76
C MET A 163 20.38 17.50 14.88
N THR A 164 21.29 16.99 15.71
CA THR A 164 22.65 17.54 15.86
C THR A 164 23.41 17.62 14.53
N SER A 165 23.18 16.66 13.62
CA SER A 165 23.81 16.62 12.30
C SER A 165 23.02 17.33 11.20
N ASP A 166 21.76 17.69 11.45
CA ASP A 166 20.87 18.35 10.50
C ASP A 166 19.88 19.25 11.29
N PRO A 167 20.30 20.50 11.61
CA PRO A 167 19.53 21.39 12.49
C PRO A 167 18.15 21.77 11.95
N ASP A 168 17.94 21.65 10.64
CA ASP A 168 16.69 22.02 9.97
C ASP A 168 15.68 20.86 9.90
N ASN A 169 16.08 19.64 10.29
CA ASN A 169 15.21 18.47 10.33
C ASN A 169 15.28 17.77 11.68
N GLY A 170 14.18 17.81 12.43
CA GLY A 170 14.03 17.03 13.66
C GLY A 170 13.15 15.80 13.44
N HIS A 171 13.46 14.73 14.15
CA HIS A 171 12.79 13.44 14.02
C HIS A 171 12.20 12.99 15.37
N LEU A 172 10.90 12.72 15.38
CA LEU A 172 10.21 12.01 16.46
C LEU A 172 9.68 10.69 15.91
N PHE A 173 10.25 9.57 16.34
CA PHE A 173 9.72 8.25 16.03
C PHE A 173 8.55 7.93 16.94
N VAL A 174 7.46 7.43 16.36
CA VAL A 174 6.25 7.02 17.06
C VAL A 174 5.85 5.62 16.62
N PHE A 175 5.24 4.84 17.51
CA PHE A 175 4.75 3.49 17.21
C PHE A 175 5.83 2.55 16.62
N ASN A 176 7.09 2.74 16.98
CA ASN A 176 8.18 1.97 16.43
C ASN A 176 8.21 0.56 17.05
N GLN A 177 8.24 -0.48 16.21
CA GLN A 177 8.33 -1.90 16.62
C GLN A 177 9.62 -2.59 16.11
N GLY A 178 10.64 -1.80 15.78
CA GLY A 178 11.94 -2.30 15.34
C GLY A 178 11.93 -2.98 13.98
N CYS A 179 12.94 -3.83 13.76
CA CYS A 179 13.20 -4.51 12.50
C CYS A 179 13.19 -6.03 12.75
N PRO A 180 12.29 -6.81 12.13
CA PRO A 180 12.41 -8.25 12.14
C PRO A 180 13.73 -8.68 11.49
N THR A 181 14.48 -9.58 12.14
CA THR A 181 15.66 -10.21 11.54
C THR A 181 15.28 -10.92 10.24
N TYR A 182 16.21 -10.97 9.28
CA TYR A 182 16.03 -11.61 7.95
C TYR A 182 15.08 -10.90 6.96
N THR A 183 14.73 -9.64 7.21
CA THR A 183 13.98 -8.83 6.25
C THR A 183 14.90 -8.34 5.13
N GLY A 184 14.68 -8.79 3.89
CA GLY A 184 15.42 -8.29 2.73
C GLY A 184 14.99 -6.86 2.41
N TRP A 185 15.91 -5.89 2.42
CA TRP A 185 15.60 -4.49 2.09
C TRP A 185 15.53 -4.27 0.59
N ASN A 186 14.46 -3.66 0.08
CA ASN A 186 14.31 -3.28 -1.33
C ASN A 186 14.57 -4.46 -2.31
N ARG A 187 14.27 -5.69 -1.89
CA ARG A 187 14.53 -6.91 -2.66
C ARG A 187 13.25 -7.72 -2.84
N GLY A 188 13.06 -8.26 -4.04
CA GLY A 188 11.99 -9.20 -4.37
C GLY A 188 11.00 -8.66 -5.39
N GLU A 189 10.35 -9.58 -6.10
CA GLU A 189 9.35 -9.31 -7.14
C GLU A 189 7.93 -9.08 -6.57
N PHE A 190 7.81 -9.02 -5.25
CA PHE A 190 6.53 -8.89 -4.54
C PHE A 190 6.16 -7.42 -4.32
N LEU A 191 4.88 -7.09 -4.33
CA LEU A 191 4.38 -5.75 -4.01
C LEU A 191 4.03 -5.65 -2.52
N THR A 192 4.51 -4.61 -1.85
CA THR A 192 3.98 -4.18 -0.55
C THR A 192 2.96 -3.08 -0.71
N GLN A 193 2.02 -3.05 0.22
CA GLN A 193 0.97 -2.05 0.26
C GLN A 193 0.83 -1.56 1.70
N ALA A 194 0.54 -0.29 1.85
CA ALA A 194 0.19 0.31 3.13
C ALA A 194 -1.08 1.11 2.95
N SER A 195 -1.92 1.14 3.97
CA SER A 195 -3.07 2.01 3.99
C SER A 195 -3.45 2.45 5.40
N CYS A 196 -3.99 3.65 5.55
CA CYS A 196 -4.38 4.23 6.85
C CYS A 196 -5.44 5.32 6.69
N TRP A 197 -6.17 5.60 7.77
CA TRP A 197 -7.11 6.73 7.87
C TRP A 197 -6.53 7.81 8.75
N ILE A 198 -6.38 9.02 8.20
CA ILE A 198 -5.74 10.13 8.88
C ILE A 198 -6.57 11.40 8.74
N ASN A 199 -6.57 12.24 9.77
CA ASN A 199 -7.14 13.58 9.73
C ASN A 199 -6.12 14.57 10.34
N VAL A 200 -5.70 15.56 9.54
CA VAL A 200 -4.78 16.61 10.00
C VAL A 200 -5.61 17.78 10.55
N LEU A 201 -5.40 18.06 11.83
CA LEU A 201 -6.15 19.06 12.60
C LEU A 201 -5.36 20.37 12.76
N GLU A 202 -4.03 20.31 12.75
CA GLU A 202 -3.14 21.46 12.87
C GLU A 202 -1.84 21.15 12.11
N SER A 203 -1.29 22.14 11.41
CA SER A 203 0.01 22.02 10.75
C SER A 203 0.66 23.39 10.60
N THR A 204 1.91 23.51 11.04
CA THR A 204 2.76 24.69 10.89
C THR A 204 4.20 24.27 10.63
N GLY A 205 4.98 25.15 9.99
CA GLY A 205 6.38 24.89 9.67
C GLY A 205 6.56 23.84 8.57
N SER A 206 7.67 23.11 8.64
CA SER A 206 8.03 22.03 7.71
C SER A 206 7.65 20.64 8.22
N LEU A 207 7.06 20.53 9.42
CA LEU A 207 6.75 19.25 10.06
C LEU A 207 5.73 18.46 9.25
N TYR A 208 6.06 17.21 8.96
CA TYR A 208 5.16 16.25 8.34
C TYR A 208 5.23 14.89 9.03
N PHE A 209 4.19 14.08 8.86
CA PHE A 209 4.07 12.76 9.45
C PHE A 209 4.18 11.66 8.40
N VAL A 210 4.91 10.62 8.74
CA VAL A 210 5.08 9.41 7.93
C VAL A 210 4.50 8.24 8.71
N PRO A 211 3.20 7.91 8.55
CA PRO A 211 2.57 6.78 9.23
C PRO A 211 3.11 5.41 8.80
N SER A 212 3.63 5.31 7.56
CA SER A 212 4.21 4.10 7.00
C SER A 212 5.51 4.41 6.26
N TYR A 213 6.60 3.76 6.68
CA TYR A 213 7.93 3.88 6.08
C TYR A 213 8.72 2.59 6.29
N ASN A 214 9.69 2.34 5.40
CA ASN A 214 10.64 1.22 5.42
C ASN A 214 10.01 -0.17 5.32
N ARG A 215 9.22 -0.59 6.32
CA ARG A 215 8.59 -1.92 6.35
C ARG A 215 7.51 -2.11 5.28
N SER A 216 6.93 -1.05 4.76
CA SER A 216 5.86 -1.07 3.76
C SER A 216 5.91 0.18 2.90
N ALA A 217 5.06 0.21 1.88
CA ALA A 217 4.92 1.35 0.98
C ALA A 217 4.79 2.68 1.76
N TYR A 218 5.51 3.68 1.26
CA TYR A 218 5.62 4.99 1.91
C TYR A 218 4.29 5.75 1.87
N ILE A 219 3.84 6.22 3.03
CA ILE A 219 2.73 7.16 3.14
C ILE A 219 3.23 8.41 3.83
N LYS A 220 2.95 9.58 3.25
CA LYS A 220 3.24 10.90 3.81
C LYS A 220 1.94 11.66 4.05
N VAL A 221 1.89 12.39 5.15
CA VAL A 221 0.85 13.36 5.48
C VAL A 221 1.53 14.66 5.90
N ASP A 222 1.08 15.78 5.34
CA ASP A 222 1.64 17.10 5.62
C ASP A 222 0.56 18.19 5.66
N GLY A 223 0.96 19.45 5.76
CA GLY A 223 0.03 20.59 5.85
C GLY A 223 -0.94 20.71 4.67
N SER A 224 -0.66 20.07 3.52
CA SER A 224 -1.62 20.04 2.41
C SER A 224 -2.88 19.23 2.72
N ASP A 225 -2.88 18.40 3.77
CA ASP A 225 -4.01 17.58 4.22
C ASP A 225 -4.86 18.23 5.32
N LEU A 226 -4.47 19.41 5.79
CA LEU A 226 -5.18 20.17 6.82
C LEU A 226 -6.63 20.47 6.37
N ASN A 227 -7.57 20.35 7.31
CA ASN A 227 -9.00 20.67 7.13
C ASN A 227 -9.76 19.84 6.06
N LYS A 228 -9.23 18.69 5.62
CA LYS A 228 -9.93 17.78 4.69
C LYS A 228 -10.82 16.74 5.40
N GLY A 229 -10.79 16.70 6.73
CA GLY A 229 -11.43 15.64 7.51
C GLY A 229 -10.68 14.31 7.40
N TRP A 230 -11.37 13.19 7.61
CA TRP A 230 -10.78 11.86 7.46
C TRP A 230 -10.41 11.57 6.00
N GLN A 231 -9.15 11.24 5.77
CA GLN A 231 -8.59 10.91 4.47
C GLN A 231 -8.10 9.48 4.47
N TYR A 232 -8.49 8.72 3.45
CA TYR A 232 -7.89 7.42 3.18
C TYR A 232 -6.57 7.63 2.44
N LYS A 233 -5.47 7.21 3.06
CA LYS A 233 -4.14 7.23 2.44
C LYS A 233 -3.72 5.81 2.13
N ARG A 234 -3.24 5.59 0.90
CA ARG A 234 -2.77 4.30 0.41
C ARG A 234 -1.50 4.48 -0.41
N ALA A 235 -0.59 3.52 -0.30
CA ALA A 235 0.55 3.41 -1.19
C ALA A 235 0.82 1.95 -1.56
N VAL A 236 1.47 1.75 -2.71
CA VAL A 236 1.96 0.45 -3.19
C VAL A 236 3.42 0.64 -3.62
N GLN A 237 4.27 -0.33 -3.32
CA GLN A 237 5.69 -0.30 -3.67
C GLN A 237 6.18 -1.71 -3.99
N THR A 238 7.12 -1.84 -4.94
CA THR A 238 7.79 -3.12 -5.21
C THR A 238 8.88 -3.39 -4.17
N GLY A 239 8.93 -4.63 -3.70
CA GLY A 239 9.78 -5.10 -2.63
C GLY A 239 9.11 -4.94 -1.26
N TRP A 240 9.58 -5.76 -0.32
CA TRP A 240 9.34 -5.59 1.10
C TRP A 240 10.63 -5.12 1.76
N GLY A 241 10.52 -4.51 2.93
CA GLY A 241 11.49 -4.77 3.97
C GLY A 241 12.14 -3.56 4.62
N GLY A 242 12.24 -3.66 5.95
CA GLY A 242 12.89 -2.69 6.81
C GLY A 242 12.24 -2.66 8.19
N CYS A 243 12.55 -1.61 8.94
CA CYS A 243 12.02 -1.42 10.28
C CYS A 243 10.63 -0.77 10.22
N HIS A 244 9.73 -1.11 11.16
CA HIS A 244 8.50 -0.34 11.32
C HIS A 244 8.81 0.96 12.08
N GLN A 245 8.94 2.07 11.35
CA GLN A 245 9.41 3.33 11.90
C GLN A 245 8.53 4.52 11.47
N PRO A 246 7.26 4.57 11.88
CA PRO A 246 6.50 5.78 11.72
C PRO A 246 7.18 6.94 12.47
N ARG A 247 7.16 8.12 11.88
CA ARG A 247 7.82 9.29 12.49
C ARG A 247 7.31 10.60 11.95
N PHE A 248 7.46 11.63 12.77
CA PHE A 248 7.42 13.02 12.33
C PHE A 248 8.81 13.47 11.90
N ILE A 249 8.86 14.30 10.86
CA ILE A 249 10.09 14.81 10.26
C ILE A 249 9.92 16.30 9.96
N GLY A 250 10.90 17.11 10.33
CA GLY A 250 10.92 18.56 10.09
C GLY A 250 10.82 19.35 11.39
N LEU A 251 10.45 20.62 11.28
CA LEU A 251 10.29 21.57 12.40
C LEU A 251 8.91 22.22 12.36
N GLY A 252 8.40 22.63 13.52
CA GLY A 252 7.08 23.23 13.66
C GLY A 252 6.11 22.31 14.39
N LYS A 253 4.82 22.47 14.15
CA LYS A 253 3.77 21.79 14.90
C LYS A 253 2.82 21.03 13.98
N MET A 254 2.39 19.85 14.39
CA MET A 254 1.39 19.06 13.69
C MET A 254 0.51 18.33 14.69
N LYS A 255 -0.80 18.52 14.54
CA LYS A 255 -1.81 17.72 15.23
C LYS A 255 -2.49 16.82 14.23
N VAL A 256 -2.42 15.51 14.46
CA VAL A 256 -2.91 14.52 13.52
C VAL A 256 -3.63 13.40 14.26
N ALA A 257 -4.80 13.02 13.76
CA ALA A 257 -5.54 11.87 14.25
C ALA A 257 -5.34 10.68 13.30
N ILE A 258 -5.11 9.49 13.85
CA ILE A 258 -5.09 8.23 13.09
C ILE A 258 -6.13 7.28 13.68
N ALA A 259 -6.85 6.61 12.80
CA ALA A 259 -7.82 5.60 13.17
C ALA A 259 -7.32 4.17 12.94
N LEU A 260 -7.91 3.22 13.67
CA LEU A 260 -7.70 1.80 13.44
C LEU A 260 -8.35 1.29 12.14
N PRO A 261 -7.73 0.29 11.48
CA PRO A 261 -6.35 -0.16 11.71
C PRO A 261 -5.36 0.95 11.33
N TYR A 262 -4.37 1.18 12.20
CA TYR A 262 -3.39 2.26 12.07
C TYR A 262 -2.59 2.18 10.77
N VAL A 263 -2.15 0.97 10.39
CA VAL A 263 -1.58 0.64 9.08
C VAL A 263 -2.04 -0.76 8.69
N GLY A 264 -2.79 -0.88 7.59
CA GLY A 264 -3.18 -2.16 6.99
C GLY A 264 -2.19 -2.59 5.91
N MET A 265 -1.93 -3.90 5.82
CA MET A 265 -1.20 -4.53 4.72
C MET A 265 -2.24 -5.25 3.84
N GLY A 266 -2.59 -4.65 2.70
CA GLY A 266 -3.49 -5.25 1.71
C GLY A 266 -4.67 -4.36 1.31
N ASP A 267 -4.88 -4.23 0.00
CA ASP A 267 -6.03 -3.57 -0.62
C ASP A 267 -6.63 -4.52 -1.68
N HIS A 268 -7.86 -4.97 -1.43
CA HIS A 268 -8.58 -5.90 -2.31
C HIS A 268 -9.62 -5.16 -3.16
N GLY A 269 -9.13 -4.24 -3.99
CA GLY A 269 -9.99 -3.45 -4.88
C GLY A 269 -10.83 -2.46 -4.08
N ASP A 270 -10.16 -1.63 -3.28
CA ASP A 270 -10.73 -0.58 -2.43
C ASP A 270 -11.51 -1.07 -1.20
N ASN A 271 -11.65 -2.39 -1.05
CA ASN A 271 -12.17 -3.02 0.17
C ASN A 271 -11.05 -3.13 1.21
N MET A 272 -11.28 -2.51 2.36
CA MET A 272 -10.39 -2.60 3.50
C MET A 272 -10.50 -3.97 4.14
N ILE A 273 -9.37 -4.63 4.31
CA ILE A 273 -9.31 -5.79 5.19
C ILE A 273 -8.78 -5.31 6.53
N TRP A 274 -9.68 -5.19 7.50
CA TRP A 274 -9.30 -5.09 8.90
C TRP A 274 -8.38 -6.27 9.23
N ALA A 275 -7.29 -6.02 9.96
CA ALA A 275 -6.28 -7.03 10.36
C ALA A 275 -6.84 -8.25 11.14
N ASP A 276 -8.16 -8.36 11.25
CA ASP A 276 -8.94 -9.52 11.66
C ASP A 276 -8.96 -10.64 10.59
N SER A 277 -9.06 -10.30 9.30
CA SER A 277 -9.14 -11.31 8.23
C SER A 277 -7.77 -11.82 7.79
N VAL A 278 -6.81 -11.80 8.71
CA VAL A 278 -5.50 -12.45 8.54
C VAL A 278 -5.75 -13.95 8.46
N GLY A 279 -5.94 -14.44 7.24
CA GLY A 279 -5.70 -15.83 6.94
C GLY A 279 -4.31 -16.18 7.46
N HIS A 280 -4.22 -17.29 8.18
CA HIS A 280 -2.94 -17.83 8.66
C HIS A 280 -1.86 -17.72 7.57
N PRO A 281 -0.63 -17.30 7.94
CA PRO A 281 0.46 -17.11 7.00
C PRO A 281 0.64 -18.34 6.11
N TYR A 282 0.36 -18.19 4.81
CA TYR A 282 0.99 -19.00 3.77
C TYR A 282 2.45 -18.54 3.62
N SER A 283 3.25 -18.76 4.64
CA SER A 283 4.70 -18.76 4.54
C SER A 283 5.26 -19.54 5.73
N HIS A 284 5.59 -20.80 5.45
CA HIS A 284 6.56 -21.64 6.16
C HIS A 284 7.07 -21.08 7.50
N VAL A 285 6.45 -21.55 8.59
CA VAL A 285 7.00 -21.78 9.95
C VAL A 285 8.29 -21.03 10.32
N GLY A 286 8.13 -20.06 11.22
CA GLY A 286 9.15 -19.56 12.16
C GLY A 286 8.42 -19.18 13.46
N PRO A 287 9.02 -19.38 14.66
CA PRO A 287 8.27 -19.75 15.84
C PRO A 287 7.30 -18.65 16.28
N THR A 288 6.08 -19.08 16.62
CA THR A 288 5.23 -18.45 17.62
C THR A 288 6.12 -18.00 18.77
N VAL A 289 6.36 -16.69 18.87
CA VAL A 289 6.82 -16.09 20.11
C VAL A 289 5.76 -16.48 21.12
N ALA A 290 6.12 -17.38 22.03
CA ALA A 290 5.26 -17.70 23.15
C ALA A 290 4.90 -16.38 23.82
N GLU A 291 3.61 -16.06 23.88
CA GLU A 291 3.09 -15.23 24.95
C GLU A 291 3.55 -15.89 26.25
N GLY A 292 4.62 -15.33 26.83
CA GLY A 292 5.42 -15.96 27.85
C GLY A 292 5.67 -14.99 29.00
N VAL A 293 4.80 -15.15 30.01
CA VAL A 293 4.89 -14.75 31.44
C VAL A 293 4.89 -13.26 31.76
#